data_AF-A0A831WCI9-F1
#
_entry.id   AF-A0A831WCI9-F1
#
_cell.length_a   1.000
_cell.length_b   1.000
_cell.length_c   1.000
_cell.angle_alpha   90.00
_cell.angle_beta   90.00
_cell.angle_gamma   90.00
#
_symmetry.space_group_name_H-M   'P 1'
#
loop_
_entity.id
_entity.type
_entity.pdbx_description
1 polymer ?
#
loop_
_entity_poly.entity_id
_entity_poly.type
_entity_poly.pdbx_seq_one_letter_code
_entity_poly.pdbx_strand_id
1 'polypeptide(L)'
;EDISLRGHAIECRINAENPENFMPSPGPINQLHVAGGPGIRFDSHIYNGYTVPPYYDSMIGKLIAWGETRESAIARMKTALSEMVIEGILTNIPLQEDIMRDAGFEAGGANIHYLEKKLGL
;
A
#
# COMPACT_ATOMS: atom_id res chain seq x y z
N GLU A 1 8.58 -30.86 11.02
CA GLU A 1 9.04 -29.79 11.93
C GLU A 1 9.97 -28.78 11.21
N ASP A 2 9.85 -28.64 9.88
CA ASP A 2 10.82 -27.88 9.05
C ASP A 2 10.40 -26.44 8.72
N ILE A 3 9.24 -26.00 9.22
CA ILE A 3 8.72 -24.65 8.97
C ILE A 3 9.10 -23.75 10.15
N SER A 4 9.96 -22.77 9.88
CA SER A 4 10.34 -21.72 10.84
C SER A 4 9.75 -20.37 10.42
N LEU A 5 9.08 -19.69 11.35
CA LEU A 5 8.61 -18.32 11.16
C LEU A 5 9.79 -17.37 11.28
N ARG A 6 9.97 -16.49 10.30
CA ARG A 6 11.07 -15.52 10.28
C ARG A 6 10.59 -14.13 9.86
N GLY A 7 10.81 -13.17 10.74
CA GLY A 7 10.48 -11.78 10.50
C GLY A 7 8.99 -11.49 10.47
N HIS A 8 8.65 -10.35 9.87
CA HIS A 8 7.29 -9.85 9.72
C HIS A 8 7.13 -9.27 8.31
N ALA A 9 5.96 -9.50 7.69
CA ALA A 9 5.63 -8.98 6.37
C ALA A 9 4.31 -8.19 6.43
N ILE A 10 4.24 -7.09 5.69
CA ILE A 10 3.06 -6.23 5.56
C ILE A 10 2.81 -6.03 4.07
N GLU A 11 1.56 -6.24 3.64
CA GLU A 11 1.09 -5.97 2.29
C GLU A 11 0.15 -4.76 2.31
N CYS A 12 0.43 -3.77 1.47
CA CYS A 12 -0.50 -2.71 1.09
C CYS A 12 -1.01 -2.98 -0.32
N ARG A 13 -2.33 -3.09 -0.47
CA ARG A 13 -2.99 -3.10 -1.77
C ARG A 13 -3.06 -1.68 -2.30
N ILE A 14 -2.39 -1.46 -3.43
CA ILE A 14 -2.35 -0.18 -4.10
C ILE A 14 -3.47 -0.18 -5.12
N ASN A 15 -4.45 0.68 -4.89
CA ASN A 15 -5.64 0.80 -5.72
C ASN A 15 -5.66 2.16 -6.40
N ALA A 16 -6.13 2.18 -7.64
CA ALA A 16 -6.50 3.38 -8.38
C ALA A 16 -7.84 3.92 -7.83
N GLU A 17 -7.79 4.52 -6.65
CA GLU A 17 -8.94 5.02 -5.88
C GLU A 17 -8.61 6.36 -5.22
N ASN A 18 -9.63 7.19 -5.01
CA ASN A 18 -9.50 8.35 -4.17
C ASN A 18 -9.35 7.91 -2.69
N PRO A 19 -8.32 8.39 -1.97
CA PRO A 19 -8.03 7.94 -0.60
C PRO A 19 -9.06 8.36 0.45
N GLU A 20 -9.90 9.36 0.16
CA GLU A 20 -10.88 9.91 1.11
C GLU A 20 -12.26 9.28 0.95
N ASN A 21 -12.70 9.06 -0.30
CA ASN A 21 -14.06 8.61 -0.61
C ASN A 21 -14.12 7.27 -1.35
N PHE A 22 -12.96 6.63 -1.60
CA PHE A 22 -12.83 5.29 -2.19
C PHE A 22 -13.41 5.14 -3.60
N MET A 23 -13.73 6.25 -4.28
CA MET A 23 -14.18 6.18 -5.67
C MET A 23 -13.02 5.74 -6.58
N PRO A 24 -13.25 4.80 -7.52
CA PRO A 24 -12.26 4.41 -8.50
C PRO A 24 -11.76 5.59 -9.34
N SER A 25 -10.48 5.58 -9.67
CA SER A 25 -9.78 6.58 -10.48
C SER A 25 -9.10 5.91 -11.69
N PRO A 26 -9.88 5.41 -12.67
CA PRO A 26 -9.33 4.85 -13.90
C PRO A 26 -8.71 5.96 -14.76
N GLY A 27 -7.70 5.62 -15.55
CA GLY A 27 -7.02 6.60 -16.38
C GLY A 27 -5.61 6.17 -16.81
N PRO A 28 -4.94 6.99 -17.64
CA PRO A 28 -3.58 6.74 -18.05
C PRO A 28 -2.60 7.00 -16.89
N ILE A 29 -1.63 6.11 -16.73
CA ILE A 29 -0.48 6.32 -15.86
C ILE A 29 0.60 7.03 -16.68
N ASN A 30 0.80 8.32 -16.40
CA ASN A 30 1.75 9.15 -17.12
C ASN A 30 3.18 8.91 -16.65
N GLN A 31 3.35 8.63 -15.35
CA GLN A 31 4.61 8.32 -14.72
C GLN A 31 4.42 7.31 -13.59
N LEU A 32 5.32 6.34 -13.55
CA LEU A 32 5.42 5.26 -12.58
C LEU A 32 6.88 5.19 -12.11
N HIS A 33 7.09 5.43 -10.82
CA HIS A 33 8.30 5.10 -10.10
C HIS A 33 7.94 4.12 -8.99
N VAL A 34 8.44 2.89 -9.10
CA VAL A 34 8.17 1.84 -8.12
C VAL A 34 9.19 1.90 -7.00
N ALA A 35 8.72 1.71 -5.76
CA ALA A 35 9.61 1.58 -4.62
C ALA A 35 10.44 0.29 -4.70
N GLY A 36 11.62 0.30 -4.10
CA GLY A 36 12.54 -0.83 -4.13
C GLY A 36 13.44 -0.89 -2.90
N GLY A 37 14.54 -1.64 -3.02
CA GLY A 37 15.52 -1.79 -1.95
C GLY A 37 15.29 -3.03 -1.05
N PRO A 38 16.11 -3.19 0.00
CA PRO A 38 16.11 -4.40 0.82
C PRO A 38 14.77 -4.66 1.52
N GLY A 39 14.19 -5.83 1.26
CA GLY A 39 12.93 -6.25 1.88
C GLY A 39 11.67 -5.62 1.29
N ILE A 40 11.79 -4.90 0.16
CA ILE A 40 10.64 -4.37 -0.59
C ILE A 40 10.40 -5.23 -1.83
N ARG A 41 9.14 -5.59 -2.04
CA ARG A 41 8.64 -6.29 -3.23
C ARG A 41 7.41 -5.56 -3.75
N PHE A 42 7.35 -5.33 -5.04
CA PHE A 42 6.18 -4.76 -5.70
C PHE A 42 5.69 -5.73 -6.78
N ASP A 43 4.46 -6.21 -6.62
CA ASP A 43 3.78 -7.07 -7.60
C ASP A 43 2.73 -6.24 -8.33
N SER A 44 2.93 -6.05 -9.63
CA SER A 44 2.02 -5.24 -10.42
C SER A 44 2.00 -5.67 -11.89
N HIS A 45 0.91 -5.32 -12.56
CA HIS A 45 0.73 -5.46 -13.99
C HIS A 45 0.89 -4.12 -14.74
N ILE A 46 1.05 -3.00 -14.01
CA ILE A 46 1.10 -1.66 -14.59
C ILE A 46 2.52 -1.29 -15.01
N TYR A 47 2.62 -0.33 -15.93
CA TYR A 47 3.87 0.21 -16.44
C TYR A 47 3.64 1.65 -16.93
N ASN A 48 4.70 2.40 -17.22
CA ASN A 48 4.59 3.75 -17.78
C ASN A 48 3.75 3.75 -19.07
N GLY A 49 2.71 4.56 -19.13
CA GLY A 49 1.77 4.63 -20.25
C GLY A 49 0.65 3.57 -20.22
N TYR A 50 0.57 2.73 -19.18
CA TYR A 50 -0.57 1.83 -18.98
C TYR A 50 -1.84 2.63 -18.67
N THR A 51 -2.98 2.20 -19.22
CA THR A 51 -4.29 2.80 -18.92
C THR A 51 -5.09 1.86 -18.04
N VAL A 52 -5.40 2.28 -16.81
CA VAL A 52 -6.24 1.54 -15.88
C VAL A 52 -7.67 1.54 -16.41
N PRO A 53 -8.25 0.36 -16.72
CA PRO A 53 -9.62 0.27 -17.24
C PRO A 53 -10.66 0.51 -16.13
N PRO A 54 -11.82 1.09 -16.46
CA PRO A 54 -12.89 1.34 -15.48
C PRO A 54 -13.75 0.09 -15.16
N TYR A 55 -13.51 -1.03 -15.83
CA TYR A 55 -14.42 -2.18 -15.84
C TYR A 55 -14.05 -3.30 -14.84
N TYR A 56 -12.86 -3.23 -14.26
CA TYR A 56 -12.32 -4.26 -13.37
C TYR A 56 -11.99 -3.68 -11.99
N ASP A 57 -11.48 -4.53 -11.11
CA ASP A 57 -10.95 -4.11 -9.81
C ASP A 57 -9.93 -2.96 -9.98
N SER A 58 -9.99 -1.99 -9.08
CA SER A 58 -9.12 -0.81 -9.03
C SER A 58 -7.69 -1.17 -8.58
N MET A 59 -7.45 -2.40 -8.12
CA MET A 59 -6.13 -2.85 -7.68
C MET A 59 -5.10 -2.80 -8.82
N ILE A 60 -4.10 -1.93 -8.67
CA ILE A 60 -3.00 -1.76 -9.62
C ILE A 60 -1.71 -2.42 -9.16
N GLY A 61 -1.57 -2.75 -7.87
CA GLY A 61 -0.42 -3.51 -7.38
C GLY A 61 -0.48 -3.87 -5.91
N LYS A 62 0.51 -4.65 -5.48
CA LYS A 62 0.74 -5.03 -4.10
C LYS A 62 2.13 -4.56 -3.71
N LEU A 63 2.21 -3.68 -2.73
CA LEU A 63 3.46 -3.28 -2.13
C LEU A 63 3.67 -4.09 -0.86
N ILE A 64 4.76 -4.83 -0.80
CA ILE A 64 5.03 -5.78 0.28
C ILE A 64 6.36 -5.41 0.91
N ALA A 65 6.35 -5.17 2.22
CA ALA A 65 7.54 -4.92 3.02
C ALA A 65 7.77 -6.08 3.98
N TRP A 66 8.99 -6.60 4.02
CA TRP A 66 9.44 -7.58 5.01
C TRP A 66 10.53 -6.96 5.89
N GLY A 67 10.56 -7.33 7.16
CA GLY A 67 11.61 -6.96 8.12
C GLY A 67 11.81 -8.03 9.19
N GLU A 68 12.91 -7.96 9.95
CA GLU A 68 13.18 -8.91 11.03
C GLU A 68 12.20 -8.76 12.21
N THR A 69 11.65 -7.55 12.38
CA THR A 69 10.59 -7.24 13.34
C THR A 69 9.44 -6.51 12.64
N ARG A 70 8.27 -6.44 13.31
CA ARG A 70 7.12 -5.69 12.80
C ARG A 70 7.42 -4.21 12.62
N GLU A 71 8.13 -3.62 13.57
CA GLU A 71 8.55 -2.21 13.54
C GLU A 71 9.44 -1.95 12.33
N SER A 72 10.38 -2.85 12.04
CA SER A 72 11.24 -2.74 10.85
C SER A 72 10.46 -2.89 9.54
N ALA A 73 9.44 -3.76 9.49
CA ALA A 73 8.57 -3.91 8.33
C ALA A 73 7.69 -2.67 8.11
N ILE A 74 7.16 -2.06 9.19
CA ILE A 74 6.41 -0.80 9.12
C ILE A 74 7.31 0.34 8.65
N ALA A 75 8.52 0.46 9.22
CA ALA A 75 9.47 1.50 8.81
C ALA A 75 9.81 1.40 7.31
N ARG A 76 10.07 0.18 6.82
CA ARG A 76 10.28 -0.09 5.39
C ARG A 76 9.06 0.25 4.55
N MET A 77 7.86 -0.12 4.99
CA MET A 77 6.62 0.20 4.29
C MET A 77 6.38 1.71 4.18
N LYS A 78 6.64 2.48 5.25
CA LYS A 78 6.55 3.94 5.23
C LYS A 78 7.46 4.56 4.16
N THR A 79 8.72 4.13 4.13
CA THR A 79 9.67 4.60 3.10
C THR A 79 9.19 4.20 1.71
N ALA A 80 8.81 2.95 1.50
CA ALA A 80 8.38 2.46 0.20
C ALA A 80 7.12 3.18 -0.32
N LEU A 81 6.13 3.43 0.54
CA LEU A 81 4.94 4.20 0.16
C LEU A 81 5.32 5.64 -0.25
N SER A 82 6.24 6.28 0.48
CA SER A 82 6.68 7.66 0.19
C SER A 82 7.55 7.79 -1.08
N GLU A 83 8.19 6.70 -1.51
CA GLU A 83 9.02 6.65 -2.72
C GLU A 83 8.24 6.28 -3.98
N MET A 84 7.02 5.75 -3.83
CA MET A 84 6.18 5.43 -4.98
C MET A 84 5.63 6.70 -5.62
N VAL A 85 5.79 6.80 -6.93
CA VAL A 85 5.18 7.86 -7.74
C VAL A 85 4.28 7.22 -8.77
N ILE A 86 3.00 7.59 -8.76
CA ILE A 86 2.02 7.18 -9.76
C ILE A 86 1.27 8.45 -10.16
N GLU A 87 1.50 8.94 -11.38
CA GLU A 87 0.87 10.16 -11.89
C GLU A 87 -0.19 9.84 -12.94
N GLY A 88 -1.24 10.68 -12.98
CA GLY A 88 -2.36 10.57 -13.93
C GLY A 88 -3.64 9.98 -13.35
N ILE A 89 -3.56 9.33 -12.20
CA ILE A 89 -4.69 8.77 -11.43
C ILE A 89 -4.52 9.06 -9.94
N LEU A 90 -5.61 9.02 -9.17
CA LEU A 90 -5.56 8.99 -7.72
C LEU A 90 -5.28 7.57 -7.23
N THR A 91 -4.63 7.47 -6.07
CA THR A 91 -4.39 6.18 -5.42
C THR A 91 -4.68 6.25 -3.93
N ASN A 92 -4.91 5.09 -3.32
CA ASN A 92 -5.09 4.95 -1.88
C ASN A 92 -3.76 5.03 -1.08
N ILE A 93 -2.61 5.34 -1.72
CA ILE A 93 -1.30 5.44 -1.05
C ILE A 93 -1.36 6.39 0.16
N PRO A 94 -1.95 7.60 0.09
CA PRO A 94 -1.98 8.51 1.23
C PRO A 94 -2.70 7.92 2.46
N LEU A 95 -3.76 7.14 2.24
CA LEU A 95 -4.46 6.42 3.31
C LEU A 95 -3.56 5.35 3.93
N GLN A 96 -2.85 4.58 3.10
CA GLN A 96 -1.91 3.55 3.57
C GLN A 96 -0.78 4.19 4.40
N GLU A 97 -0.25 5.34 3.97
CA GLU A 97 0.77 6.09 4.73
C GLU A 97 0.25 6.55 6.11
N ASP A 98 -0.98 7.06 6.16
CA ASP A 98 -1.60 7.48 7.43
C ASP A 98 -1.79 6.29 8.39
N ILE A 99 -2.25 5.14 7.88
CA ILE A 99 -2.38 3.90 8.67
C ILE A 99 -1.02 3.46 9.20
N MET A 100 0.04 3.49 8.37
CA MET A 100 1.37 3.09 8.83
C MET A 100 1.94 4.03 9.90
N ARG A 101 1.54 5.30 9.92
CA ARG A 101 1.95 6.31 10.93
C ARG A 101 1.11 6.29 12.20
N ASP A 102 0.01 5.56 12.23
CA ASP A 102 -0.88 5.53 13.37
C ASP A 102 -0.31 4.70 14.52
N ALA A 103 -0.20 5.32 15.70
CA ALA A 103 0.35 4.66 16.89
C ALA A 103 -0.47 3.44 17.35
N GLY A 104 -1.79 3.44 17.12
CA GLY A 104 -2.66 2.31 17.41
C GLY A 104 -2.37 1.12 16.50
N PHE A 105 -2.16 1.38 15.20
CA PHE A 105 -1.72 0.36 14.26
C PHE A 105 -0.30 -0.13 14.58
N GLU A 106 0.64 0.76 14.89
CA GLU A 106 2.01 0.40 15.30
C GLU A 106 2.05 -0.48 16.56
N ALA A 107 1.17 -0.23 17.53
CA ALA A 107 1.06 -1.06 18.73
C ALA A 107 0.40 -2.44 18.49
N GLY A 108 -0.09 -2.71 17.28
CA GLY A 108 -0.82 -3.94 16.93
C GLY A 108 -2.30 -3.92 17.34
N GLY A 109 -2.82 -2.75 17.74
CA GLY A 109 -4.21 -2.55 18.18
C GLY A 109 -5.18 -2.34 17.02
N ALA A 110 -5.26 -3.28 16.08
CA ALA A 110 -6.23 -3.25 14.99
C ALA A 110 -7.28 -4.37 15.13
N ASN A 111 -8.55 -4.00 15.02
CA ASN A 111 -9.67 -4.93 14.84
C ASN A 111 -10.46 -4.55 13.58
N ILE A 112 -11.52 -5.29 13.25
CA ILE A 112 -12.30 -5.07 12.02
C ILE A 112 -12.98 -3.68 11.95
N HIS A 113 -13.18 -3.00 13.07
CA HIS A 113 -13.76 -1.65 13.16
C HIS A 113 -12.72 -0.55 13.28
N TYR A 114 -11.43 -0.89 13.20
CA TYR A 114 -10.36 0.09 13.40
C TYR A 114 -10.42 1.22 12.38
N LEU A 115 -10.55 0.88 11.09
CA LEU A 115 -10.56 1.87 10.01
C LEU A 115 -11.83 2.73 10.04
N GLU A 116 -13.00 2.11 10.24
CA GLU A 116 -14.29 2.79 10.41
C GLU A 116 -14.21 3.85 11.52
N LYS A 117 -13.72 3.47 12.70
CA LYS A 117 -13.52 4.38 13.83
C LYS A 117 -12.52 5.50 13.55
N LYS A 118 -11.44 5.19 12.83
CA LYS A 118 -10.39 6.17 12.49
C LYS A 118 -10.90 7.22 11.49
N LEU A 119 -11.73 6.81 10.54
CA LEU A 119 -12.33 7.68 9.54
C LEU A 119 -13.60 8.39 10.03
N GLY A 120 -14.13 8.00 11.20
CA GLY A 120 -15.38 8.55 11.75
C GLY A 120 -16.62 8.13 10.97
N LEU A 121 -16.57 6.94 10.36
CA LEU A 121 -17.68 6.31 9.64
C LEU A 121 -18.59 5.52 10.60
#